data_AF-A0A9W6NLP0-F1
#
_entry.id   AF-A0A9W6NLP0-F1
#
_cell.length_a   1.000
_cell.length_b   1.000
_cell.length_c   1.000
_cell.angle_alpha   90.00
_cell.angle_beta   90.00
_cell.angle_gamma   90.00
#
_symmetry.space_group_name_H-M   'P 1'
#
loop_
_entity.id
_entity.type
_entity.pdbx_description
1 polymer ?
#
loop_
_entity_poly.entity_id
_entity_poly.type
_entity_poly.pdbx_seq_one_letter_code
_entity_poly.pdbx_strand_id
1 'polypeptide(L)'
;MRWIGGSPCSGKSTVAAGLATAAGALLYSCDDAFDRHADAGPAMRRVVAMSVADRLAQPIEVQVEDVLRLYREEFAPIREDLAAGGFGFAEGAALLPELLHGIGVPPDRAVWIVPTEEFQRAHYARRPWARNLVAATPDPPDAFDRWMRRDAVFARRVAAQARDLGYRVVTVDGTLSVRQVAAAAFPVD
;
A
#
# COMPACT_ATOMS: atom_id res chain seq x y z
N MET A 1 0.37 14.20 -12.85
CA MET A 1 0.51 13.43 -11.59
C MET A 1 1.10 12.05 -11.89
N ARG A 2 1.89 11.48 -10.97
CA ARG A 2 2.38 10.09 -11.01
C ARG A 2 1.86 9.33 -9.78
N TRP A 3 1.61 8.04 -9.93
CA TRP A 3 0.97 7.19 -8.92
C TRP A 3 1.88 6.05 -8.50
N ILE A 4 2.01 5.83 -7.20
CA ILE A 4 2.88 4.80 -6.63
C ILE A 4 2.02 3.94 -5.70
N GLY A 5 1.42 2.90 -6.27
CA GLY A 5 0.74 1.86 -5.51
C GLY A 5 1.71 0.84 -4.94
N GLY A 6 1.20 -0.11 -4.17
CA GLY A 6 2.02 -1.19 -3.65
C GLY A 6 1.47 -1.79 -2.37
N SER A 7 2.16 -2.77 -1.82
CA SER A 7 1.83 -3.31 -0.51
C SER A 7 2.63 -2.63 0.60
N PRO A 8 2.19 -2.73 1.85
CA PRO A 8 2.98 -2.29 3.00
C PRO A 8 4.39 -2.89 2.99
N CYS A 9 5.34 -2.16 3.57
CA CYS A 9 6.75 -2.55 3.71
C CYS A 9 7.59 -2.66 2.43
N SER A 10 7.09 -2.18 1.28
CA SER A 10 7.84 -2.20 0.01
C SER A 10 8.87 -1.06 -0.15
N GLY A 11 8.89 -0.09 0.76
CA GLY A 11 9.69 1.13 0.61
C GLY A 11 9.05 2.20 -0.29
N LYS A 12 7.79 2.00 -0.72
CA LYS A 12 7.02 2.93 -1.57
C LYS A 12 7.07 4.39 -1.10
N SER A 13 6.83 4.67 0.17
CA SER A 13 6.77 6.03 0.70
C SER A 13 8.12 6.73 0.62
N THR A 14 9.22 6.01 0.87
CA THR A 14 10.58 6.53 0.73
C THR A 14 10.93 6.84 -0.73
N VAL A 15 10.55 5.95 -1.65
CA VAL A 15 10.73 6.17 -3.10
C VAL A 15 9.90 7.35 -3.59
N ALA A 16 8.62 7.42 -3.20
CA ALA A 16 7.69 8.47 -3.56
C ALA A 16 8.14 9.84 -3.07
N ALA A 17 8.58 9.94 -1.80
CA ALA A 17 9.12 11.16 -1.23
C ALA A 17 10.35 11.64 -2.01
N GLY A 18 11.31 10.74 -2.29
CA GLY A 18 12.50 11.09 -3.07
C GLY A 18 12.18 11.60 -4.47
N LEU A 19 11.24 10.95 -5.17
CA LEU A 19 10.79 11.37 -6.51
C LEU A 19 10.08 12.72 -6.48
N ALA A 20 9.20 12.94 -5.51
CA ALA A 20 8.48 14.20 -5.35
C ALA A 20 9.43 15.37 -5.05
N THR A 21 10.37 15.16 -4.11
CA THR A 21 11.41 16.15 -3.79
C THR A 21 12.28 16.47 -5.01
N ALA A 22 12.75 15.47 -5.74
CA ALA A 22 13.57 15.68 -6.94
C ALA A 22 12.83 16.45 -8.05
N ALA A 23 11.51 16.33 -8.12
CA ALA A 23 10.66 17.02 -9.09
C ALA A 23 10.13 18.38 -8.60
N GLY A 24 10.43 18.80 -7.36
CA GLY A 24 9.85 20.00 -6.75
C GLY A 24 8.33 19.95 -6.61
N ALA A 25 7.78 18.75 -6.41
CA ALA A 25 6.33 18.50 -6.44
C ALA A 25 5.78 18.06 -5.08
N LEU A 26 4.50 18.34 -4.84
CA LEU A 26 3.80 17.86 -3.65
C LEU A 26 3.49 16.36 -3.76
N LEU A 27 3.64 15.65 -2.65
CA LEU A 27 3.30 14.24 -2.49
C LEU A 27 2.02 14.10 -1.65
N TYR A 28 1.07 13.33 -2.17
CA TYR A 28 -0.08 12.86 -1.43
C TYR A 28 0.21 11.47 -0.85
N SER A 29 0.01 11.29 0.45
CA SER A 29 0.13 10.02 1.16
C SER A 29 -1.27 9.54 1.57
N CYS A 30 -1.68 8.35 1.11
CA CYS A 30 -2.92 7.74 1.58
C CYS A 30 -2.87 7.46 3.09
N ASP A 31 -1.70 7.07 3.62
CA ASP A 31 -1.54 6.77 5.05
C ASP A 31 -1.79 8.03 5.91
N ASP A 32 -1.41 9.22 5.42
CA ASP A 32 -1.66 10.51 6.11
C ASP A 32 -3.13 10.98 5.97
N ALA A 33 -3.87 10.40 5.03
CA ALA A 33 -5.26 10.74 4.76
C ALA A 33 -6.25 9.79 5.44
N PHE A 34 -5.81 8.58 5.75
CA PHE A 34 -6.62 7.48 6.24
C PHE A 34 -7.60 7.86 7.35
N ASP A 35 -7.14 8.57 8.38
CA ASP A 35 -8.00 8.97 9.52
C ASP A 35 -9.13 9.92 9.11
N ARG A 36 -8.90 10.79 8.11
CA ARG A 36 -9.95 11.68 7.57
C ARG A 36 -10.98 10.88 6.76
N HIS A 37 -10.60 9.72 6.25
CA HIS A 37 -11.43 8.86 5.40
C HIS A 37 -12.05 7.69 6.18
N ALA A 38 -11.93 7.67 7.51
CA ALA A 38 -12.40 6.56 8.36
C ALA A 38 -13.92 6.27 8.27
N ASP A 39 -14.70 7.19 7.70
CA ASP A 39 -16.15 7.02 7.46
C ASP A 39 -16.52 6.87 5.97
N ALA A 40 -15.54 6.59 5.09
CA ALA A 40 -15.73 6.50 3.64
C ALA A 40 -16.78 5.45 3.21
N GLY A 41 -17.06 4.46 4.05
CA GLY A 41 -18.06 3.44 3.76
C GLY A 41 -18.20 2.38 4.85
N PRO A 42 -19.12 1.41 4.64
CA PRO A 42 -19.40 0.37 5.62
C PRO A 42 -18.22 -0.58 5.87
N ALA A 43 -17.42 -0.93 4.86
CA ALA A 43 -16.24 -1.78 5.05
C ALA A 43 -15.15 -1.06 5.85
N MET A 44 -14.90 0.21 5.53
CA MET A 44 -13.99 1.09 6.27
C MET A 44 -14.41 1.20 7.73
N ARG A 45 -15.68 1.60 8.00
CA ARG A 45 -16.21 1.70 9.36
C ARG A 45 -16.06 0.40 10.14
N ARG A 46 -16.35 -0.75 9.50
CA ARG A 46 -16.21 -2.06 10.13
C ARG A 46 -14.77 -2.33 10.53
N VAL A 47 -13.82 -2.15 9.62
CA VAL A 47 -12.40 -2.44 9.88
C VAL A 47 -11.81 -1.48 10.91
N VAL A 48 -12.18 -0.19 10.87
CA VAL A 48 -11.76 0.83 11.85
C VAL A 48 -12.31 0.52 13.24
N ALA A 49 -13.55 0.02 13.34
CA ALA A 49 -14.15 -0.36 14.62
C ALA A 49 -13.62 -1.68 15.20
N MET A 50 -12.99 -2.53 14.39
CA MET A 50 -12.44 -3.81 14.85
C MET A 50 -11.07 -3.64 15.51
N SER A 51 -10.88 -4.34 16.64
CA SER A 51 -9.57 -4.41 17.27
C SER A 51 -8.54 -5.08 16.34
N VAL A 52 -7.25 -4.79 16.55
CA VAL A 52 -6.17 -5.49 15.83
C VAL A 52 -6.25 -7.00 16.04
N ALA A 53 -6.52 -7.43 17.28
CA ALA A 53 -6.62 -8.84 17.63
C ALA A 53 -7.75 -9.53 16.84
N ASP A 54 -8.94 -8.93 16.79
CA ASP A 54 -10.09 -9.50 16.08
C ASP A 54 -9.86 -9.57 14.57
N ARG A 55 -9.19 -8.55 14.00
CA ARG A 55 -8.83 -8.55 12.57
C ARG A 55 -7.86 -9.67 12.24
N LEU A 56 -6.78 -9.80 13.03
CA LEU A 56 -5.76 -10.82 12.78
C LEU A 56 -6.24 -12.24 13.09
N ALA A 57 -7.27 -12.39 13.92
CA ALA A 57 -7.92 -13.67 14.21
C ALA A 57 -8.81 -14.19 13.07
N GLN A 58 -9.19 -13.36 12.09
CA GLN A 58 -9.97 -13.79 10.92
C GLN A 58 -9.16 -14.68 9.96
N PRO A 59 -9.80 -15.55 9.15
CA PRO A 59 -9.11 -16.26 8.06
C PRO A 59 -8.35 -15.29 7.13
N ILE A 60 -7.20 -15.71 6.60
CA ILE A 60 -6.32 -14.82 5.82
C ILE A 60 -7.05 -14.23 4.61
N GLU A 61 -7.84 -15.03 3.93
CA GLU A 61 -8.61 -14.63 2.75
C GLU A 61 -9.64 -13.54 3.09
N VAL A 62 -10.27 -13.65 4.27
CA VAL A 62 -11.20 -12.64 4.79
C VAL A 62 -10.45 -11.34 5.09
N GLN A 63 -9.29 -11.41 5.74
CA GLN A 63 -8.48 -10.22 6.01
C GLN A 63 -8.06 -9.50 4.72
N VAL A 64 -7.64 -10.23 3.70
CA VAL A 64 -7.25 -9.66 2.39
C VAL A 64 -8.43 -8.98 1.72
N GLU A 65 -9.59 -9.63 1.70
CA GLU A 65 -10.77 -9.07 1.06
C GLU A 65 -11.32 -7.85 1.83
N ASP A 66 -11.25 -7.86 3.16
CA ASP A 66 -11.60 -6.71 3.99
C ASP A 66 -10.73 -5.48 3.67
N VAL A 67 -9.41 -5.67 3.56
CA VAL A 67 -8.47 -4.60 3.20
C VAL A 67 -8.75 -4.07 1.78
N LEU A 68 -9.01 -4.96 0.81
CA LEU A 68 -9.33 -4.53 -0.55
C LEU A 68 -10.64 -3.75 -0.63
N ARG A 69 -11.68 -4.18 0.09
CA ARG A 69 -12.97 -3.46 0.14
C ARG A 69 -12.82 -2.11 0.81
N LEU A 70 -12.10 -2.05 1.92
CA LEU A 70 -11.76 -0.80 2.59
C LEU A 70 -11.09 0.17 1.62
N TYR A 71 -10.06 -0.27 0.89
CA TYR A 71 -9.35 0.58 -0.05
C TYR A 71 -10.19 1.05 -1.24
N ARG A 72 -11.15 0.23 -1.69
CA ARG A 72 -12.13 0.66 -2.70
C ARG A 72 -13.05 1.76 -2.18
N GLU A 73 -13.45 1.71 -0.91
CA GLU A 73 -14.24 2.77 -0.28
C GLU A 73 -13.40 4.04 -0.06
N GLU A 74 -12.15 3.90 0.40
CA GLU A 74 -11.21 5.01 0.63
C GLU A 74 -10.86 5.78 -0.66
N PHE A 75 -10.95 5.13 -1.83
CA PHE A 75 -10.51 5.73 -3.07
C PHE A 75 -11.33 6.96 -3.51
N ALA A 76 -12.62 7.00 -3.19
CA ALA A 76 -13.45 8.17 -3.50
C ALA A 76 -12.96 9.44 -2.79
N PRO A 77 -12.81 9.48 -1.44
CA PRO A 77 -12.29 10.66 -0.76
C PRO A 77 -10.81 10.95 -1.09
N ILE A 78 -9.99 9.93 -1.41
CA ILE A 78 -8.63 10.17 -1.96
C ILE A 78 -8.69 11.01 -3.23
N ARG A 79 -9.62 10.71 -4.15
CA ARG A 79 -9.78 11.48 -5.39
C ARG A 79 -10.24 12.91 -5.14
N GLU A 80 -11.09 13.12 -4.14
CA GLU A 80 -11.54 14.45 -3.74
C GLU A 80 -10.38 15.30 -3.19
N ASP A 81 -9.59 14.73 -2.28
CA ASP A 81 -8.38 15.39 -1.75
C ASP A 81 -7.40 15.75 -2.89
N LEU A 82 -7.17 14.81 -3.82
CA LEU A 82 -6.25 14.99 -4.94
C LEU A 82 -6.73 16.05 -5.93
N ALA A 83 -8.04 16.17 -6.16
CA ALA A 83 -8.64 17.18 -7.03
C ALA A 83 -8.61 18.59 -6.39
N ALA A 84 -8.71 18.67 -5.06
CA ALA A 84 -8.61 19.92 -4.32
C ALA A 84 -7.17 20.41 -4.14
N GLY A 85 -6.18 19.52 -4.28
CA GLY A 85 -4.77 19.82 -4.08
C GLY A 85 -3.95 20.00 -5.37
N GLY A 86 -2.73 20.54 -5.22
CA GLY A 86 -1.75 20.69 -6.29
C GLY A 86 -0.73 19.54 -6.34
N PHE A 87 -1.17 18.29 -6.15
CA PHE A 87 -0.27 17.15 -6.00
C PHE A 87 0.37 16.71 -7.32
N GLY A 88 1.69 16.50 -7.31
CA GLY A 88 2.41 15.91 -8.44
C GLY A 88 2.55 14.40 -8.33
N PHE A 89 2.50 13.87 -7.12
CA PHE A 89 2.61 12.44 -6.81
C PHE A 89 1.54 12.01 -5.81
N ALA A 90 1.09 10.77 -5.93
CA ALA A 90 0.27 10.10 -4.93
C ALA A 90 0.84 8.71 -4.63
N GLU A 91 0.87 8.33 -3.36
CA GLU A 91 1.36 7.02 -2.92
C GLU A 91 0.44 6.40 -1.87
N GLY A 92 0.27 5.07 -1.92
CA GLY A 92 -0.52 4.37 -0.92
C GLY A 92 -0.90 2.95 -1.33
N ALA A 93 -1.21 2.11 -0.34
CA ALA A 93 -1.76 0.78 -0.60
C ALA A 93 -3.21 0.83 -1.11
N ALA A 94 -3.92 1.92 -0.83
CA ALA A 94 -5.26 2.19 -1.34
C ALA A 94 -5.32 2.45 -2.86
N LEU A 95 -4.17 2.75 -3.48
CA LEU A 95 -4.05 2.96 -4.92
C LEU A 95 -4.04 1.60 -5.65
N LEU A 96 -5.19 0.93 -5.66
CA LEU A 96 -5.34 -0.37 -6.30
C LEU A 96 -5.28 -0.27 -7.84
N PRO A 97 -4.69 -1.26 -8.53
CA PRO A 97 -4.57 -1.27 -9.98
C PRO A 97 -5.89 -1.04 -10.73
N GLU A 98 -6.97 -1.72 -10.34
CA GLU A 98 -8.26 -1.58 -11.01
C GLU A 98 -8.85 -0.19 -10.87
N LEU A 99 -8.57 0.50 -9.77
CA LEU A 99 -9.13 1.81 -9.46
C LEU A 99 -8.45 2.90 -10.30
N LEU A 100 -7.12 2.84 -10.42
CA LEU A 100 -6.38 3.75 -11.30
C LEU A 100 -6.68 3.48 -12.78
N HIS A 101 -6.81 2.21 -13.16
CA HIS A 101 -7.23 1.82 -14.50
C HIS A 101 -8.64 2.34 -14.84
N GLY A 102 -9.59 2.17 -13.93
CA GLY A 102 -10.98 2.58 -14.13
C GLY A 102 -11.16 4.08 -14.33
N ILE A 103 -10.23 4.91 -13.86
CA ILE A 103 -10.23 6.36 -14.12
C ILE A 103 -9.30 6.78 -15.27
N GLY A 104 -8.72 5.81 -16.00
CA GLY A 104 -7.92 6.07 -17.20
C GLY A 104 -6.47 6.50 -16.94
N VAL A 105 -5.87 6.16 -15.79
CA VAL A 105 -4.44 6.42 -15.55
C VAL A 105 -3.60 5.59 -16.52
N PRO A 106 -2.76 6.20 -17.36
CA PRO A 106 -1.98 5.46 -18.34
C PRO A 106 -0.81 4.68 -17.67
N PRO A 107 -0.35 3.57 -18.27
CA PRO A 107 0.66 2.70 -17.66
C PRO A 107 2.01 3.35 -17.32
N ASP A 108 2.40 4.39 -18.06
CA ASP A 108 3.64 5.15 -17.84
C ASP A 108 3.55 6.13 -16.65
N ARG A 109 2.34 6.37 -16.13
CA ARG A 109 2.09 7.26 -15.00
C ARG A 109 1.88 6.53 -13.68
N ALA A 110 1.85 5.21 -13.66
CA ALA A 110 1.63 4.43 -12.45
C ALA A 110 2.59 3.25 -12.31
N VAL A 111 2.96 2.94 -11.07
CA VAL A 111 3.81 1.81 -10.72
C VAL A 111 3.32 1.18 -9.41
N TRP A 112 3.48 -0.14 -9.29
CA TRP A 112 3.27 -0.86 -8.03
C TRP A 112 4.59 -1.39 -7.50
N ILE A 113 4.94 -0.99 -6.27
CA ILE A 113 6.15 -1.45 -5.58
C ILE A 113 5.72 -2.47 -4.52
N VAL A 114 6.18 -3.71 -4.64
CA VAL A 114 5.82 -4.81 -3.72
C VAL A 114 7.09 -5.49 -3.18
N PRO A 115 7.14 -5.88 -1.90
CA PRO A 115 8.28 -6.60 -1.37
C PRO A 115 8.17 -8.10 -1.69
N THR A 116 9.28 -8.84 -1.62
CA THR A 116 9.23 -10.28 -1.40
C THR A 116 8.73 -10.57 0.02
N GLU A 117 8.09 -11.72 0.23
CA GLU A 117 7.59 -12.11 1.56
C GLU A 117 8.73 -12.21 2.59
N GLU A 118 9.88 -12.75 2.18
CA GLU A 118 11.07 -12.84 3.03
C GLU A 118 11.56 -11.46 3.48
N PHE A 119 11.71 -10.53 2.52
CA PHE A 119 12.13 -9.16 2.82
C PHE A 119 11.14 -8.46 3.75
N GLN A 120 9.84 -8.59 3.46
CA GLN A 120 8.78 -7.99 4.27
C GLN A 120 8.82 -8.48 5.73
N ARG A 121 8.93 -9.79 5.94
CA ARG A 121 9.00 -10.41 7.27
C ARG A 121 10.24 -9.96 8.04
N ALA A 122 11.42 -10.04 7.40
CA ALA A 122 12.67 -9.62 8.01
C ALA A 122 12.66 -8.13 8.38
N HIS A 123 12.07 -7.28 7.55
CA HIS A 123 12.00 -5.85 7.79
C HIS A 123 11.01 -5.50 8.91
N TYR A 124 9.82 -6.10 8.94
CA TYR A 124 8.85 -5.86 10.00
C TYR A 124 9.33 -6.36 11.36
N ALA A 125 10.00 -7.51 11.43
CA ALA A 125 10.52 -8.07 12.68
C ALA A 125 11.51 -7.13 13.41
N ARG A 126 12.15 -6.21 12.67
CA ARG A 126 13.08 -5.21 13.20
C ARG A 126 12.40 -3.92 13.69
N ARG A 127 11.09 -3.73 13.44
CA ARG A 127 10.37 -2.50 13.80
C ARG A 127 9.69 -2.62 15.17
N PRO A 128 10.02 -1.77 16.16
CA PRO A 128 9.40 -1.83 17.48
C PRO A 128 7.87 -1.70 17.44
N TRP A 129 7.33 -0.81 16.61
CA TRP A 129 5.89 -0.62 16.50
C TRP A 129 5.16 -1.85 15.97
N ALA A 130 5.79 -2.66 15.12
CA ALA A 130 5.17 -3.88 14.58
C ALA A 130 4.98 -4.93 15.68
N ARG A 131 5.94 -4.99 16.62
CA ARG A 131 5.82 -5.82 17.83
C ARG A 131 4.73 -5.28 18.75
N ASN A 132 4.67 -3.97 18.94
CA ASN A 132 3.64 -3.33 19.77
C ASN A 132 2.23 -3.55 19.21
N LEU A 133 2.07 -3.56 17.89
CA LEU A 133 0.79 -3.79 17.21
C LEU A 133 0.17 -5.15 17.59
N VAL A 134 0.99 -6.19 17.65
CA VAL A 134 0.54 -7.56 17.97
C VAL A 134 0.68 -7.91 19.46
N ALA A 135 1.31 -7.06 20.28
CA ALA A 135 1.62 -7.36 21.68
C ALA A 135 0.37 -7.61 22.54
N ALA A 136 -0.75 -6.97 22.22
CA ALA A 136 -2.01 -7.14 22.93
C ALA A 136 -2.85 -8.34 22.44
N THR A 137 -2.34 -9.13 21.49
CA THR A 137 -3.04 -10.33 21.00
C THR A 137 -2.76 -11.54 21.90
N PRO A 138 -3.65 -12.54 21.97
CA PRO A 138 -3.44 -13.72 22.81
C PRO A 138 -2.18 -14.54 22.47
N ASP A 139 -1.81 -14.57 21.18
CA ASP A 139 -0.59 -15.21 20.68
C ASP A 139 0.11 -14.25 19.69
N PRO A 140 1.02 -13.38 20.19
CA PRO A 140 1.69 -12.39 19.35
C PRO A 140 2.53 -12.98 18.20
N PRO A 141 3.27 -14.09 18.38
CA PRO A 141 3.92 -14.80 17.28
C PRO A 141 2.95 -15.24 16.17
N ASP A 142 1.83 -15.89 16.50
CA ASP A 142 0.83 -16.31 15.51
C ASP A 142 0.19 -15.09 14.82
N ALA A 143 -0.21 -14.07 15.59
CA ALA A 143 -0.79 -12.86 15.05
C ALA A 143 0.15 -12.14 14.07
N PHE A 144 1.45 -12.10 14.38
CA PHE A 144 2.46 -11.57 13.47
C PHE A 144 2.57 -12.42 12.20
N ASP A 145 2.64 -13.76 12.30
CA ASP A 145 2.70 -14.61 11.12
C ASP A 145 1.48 -14.44 10.21
N ARG A 146 0.28 -14.39 10.79
CA ARG A 146 -0.97 -14.19 10.06
C ARG A 146 -1.01 -12.83 9.38
N TRP A 147 -0.57 -11.77 10.07
CA TRP A 147 -0.44 -10.46 9.45
C TRP A 147 0.52 -10.50 8.24
N MET A 148 1.71 -11.10 8.39
CA MET A 148 2.68 -11.21 7.29
C MET A 148 2.14 -12.03 6.11
N ARG A 149 1.43 -13.14 6.38
CA ARG A 149 0.77 -13.91 5.31
C ARG A 149 -0.28 -13.09 4.58
N ARG A 150 -1.11 -12.34 5.30
CA ARG A 150 -2.11 -11.44 4.71
C ARG A 150 -1.45 -10.41 3.79
N ASP A 151 -0.40 -9.74 4.26
CA ASP A 151 0.28 -8.71 3.45
C ASP A 151 0.99 -9.31 2.23
N ALA A 152 1.53 -10.53 2.34
CA ALA A 152 2.10 -11.25 1.22
C ALA A 152 1.05 -11.67 0.18
N VAL A 153 -0.13 -12.14 0.61
CA VAL A 153 -1.25 -12.46 -0.30
C VAL A 153 -1.75 -11.18 -0.99
N PHE A 154 -1.93 -10.09 -0.24
CA PHE A 154 -2.30 -8.78 -0.80
C PHE A 154 -1.28 -8.33 -1.86
N ALA A 155 0.01 -8.35 -1.53
CA ALA A 155 1.10 -7.97 -2.42
C ALA A 155 1.09 -8.77 -3.73
N ARG A 156 0.90 -10.10 -3.65
CA ARG A 156 0.77 -10.96 -4.83
C ARG A 156 -0.44 -10.60 -5.68
N ARG A 157 -1.61 -10.36 -5.06
CA ARG A 157 -2.85 -10.03 -5.77
C ARG A 157 -2.76 -8.68 -6.51
N VAL A 158 -2.27 -7.63 -5.84
CA VAL A 158 -2.11 -6.32 -6.48
C VAL A 158 -1.03 -6.34 -7.56
N ALA A 159 0.07 -7.08 -7.35
CA ALA A 159 1.12 -7.22 -8.35
C ALA A 159 0.66 -7.99 -9.59
N ALA A 160 -0.14 -9.05 -9.42
CA ALA A 160 -0.71 -9.79 -10.54
C ALA A 160 -1.65 -8.90 -11.35
N GLN A 161 -2.61 -8.26 -10.68
CA GLN A 161 -3.58 -7.38 -11.33
C GLN A 161 -2.94 -6.17 -12.01
N ALA A 162 -1.90 -5.57 -11.41
CA ALA A 162 -1.14 -4.50 -12.05
C ALA A 162 -0.52 -4.95 -13.37
N ARG A 163 0.12 -6.14 -13.39
CA ARG A 163 0.70 -6.70 -14.61
C ARG A 163 -0.37 -7.02 -15.66
N ASP A 164 -1.49 -7.61 -15.24
CA ASP A 164 -2.60 -7.95 -16.15
C ASP A 164 -3.20 -6.71 -16.81
N LEU A 165 -3.20 -5.57 -16.12
CA LEU A 165 -3.66 -4.27 -16.63
C LEU A 165 -2.55 -3.49 -17.36
N GLY A 166 -1.37 -4.08 -17.57
CA GLY A 166 -0.26 -3.49 -18.30
C GLY A 166 0.59 -2.50 -17.52
N TYR A 167 0.38 -2.37 -16.21
CA TYR A 167 1.20 -1.50 -15.35
C TYR A 167 2.53 -2.13 -14.96
N ARG A 168 3.49 -1.25 -14.67
CA ARG A 168 4.79 -1.66 -14.15
C ARG A 168 4.67 -2.13 -12.70
N VAL A 169 5.35 -3.23 -12.39
CA VAL A 169 5.56 -3.72 -11.02
C VAL A 169 7.05 -3.80 -10.73
N VAL A 170 7.47 -3.22 -9.62
CA VAL A 170 8.84 -3.33 -9.09
C VAL A 170 8.80 -4.21 -7.85
N THR A 171 9.50 -5.34 -7.88
CA THR A 171 9.65 -6.22 -6.73
C THR A 171 10.90 -5.83 -5.94
N VAL A 172 10.76 -5.67 -4.62
CA VAL A 172 11.84 -5.29 -3.70
C VAL A 172 12.17 -6.46 -2.79
N ASP A 173 13.40 -6.95 -2.86
CA ASP A 173 13.93 -8.04 -2.05
C ASP A 173 15.03 -7.56 -1.07
N GLY A 174 15.32 -6.26 -1.06
CA GLY A 174 16.37 -5.64 -0.25
C GLY A 174 17.74 -5.55 -0.92
N THR A 175 17.89 -6.02 -2.16
CA THR A 175 19.14 -5.91 -2.92
C THR A 175 19.33 -4.55 -3.59
N LEU A 176 18.22 -3.90 -3.95
CA LEU A 176 18.22 -2.59 -4.59
C LEU A 176 18.20 -1.45 -3.57
N SER A 177 19.02 -0.43 -3.82
CA SER A 177 18.89 0.85 -3.12
C SER A 177 17.60 1.56 -3.50
N VAL A 178 17.14 2.48 -2.64
CA VAL A 178 15.98 3.35 -2.92
C VAL A 178 16.10 4.04 -4.28
N ARG A 179 17.30 4.51 -4.63
CA ARG A 179 17.56 5.18 -5.92
C ARG A 179 17.36 4.23 -7.10
N GLN A 180 17.79 2.98 -6.99
CA GLN A 180 17.59 1.97 -8.03
C GLN A 180 16.11 1.60 -8.17
N VAL A 181 15.38 1.48 -7.06
CA VAL A 181 13.93 1.27 -7.08
C VAL A 181 13.22 2.46 -7.74
N ALA A 182 13.61 3.69 -7.43
CA ALA A 182 13.06 4.90 -8.04
C ALA A 182 13.31 4.96 -9.56
N ALA A 183 14.53 4.61 -10.00
CA ALA A 183 14.87 4.54 -11.42
C ALA A 183 14.09 3.45 -12.16
N ALA A 184 13.88 2.29 -11.52
CA ALA A 184 13.05 1.22 -12.07
C ALA A 184 11.55 1.60 -12.14
N ALA A 185 11.08 2.42 -11.19
CA ALA A 185 9.70 2.84 -11.11
C ALA A 185 9.29 3.73 -12.29
N PHE A 186 10.08 4.77 -12.56
CA PHE A 186 9.87 5.70 -13.67
C PHE A 186 11.19 5.87 -14.44
N PRO A 187 11.53 4.94 -15.35
CA PRO A 187 12.71 5.06 -16.18
C PRO A 187 12.59 6.33 -17.04
N VAL A 188 13.73 6.99 -17.23
CA VAL A 188 13.88 8.07 -18.20
C VAL A 188 14.29 7.40 -19.50
N ASP A 189 13.50 7.56 -20.54
CA ASP A 189 13.86 7.14 -21.90
C ASP A 189 15.08 7.93 -22.41
#